data_AF-A0A6P6YK14-F1
#
_entry.id   AF-A0A6P6YK14-F1
#
_cell.length_a   1.000
_cell.length_b   1.000
_cell.length_c   1.000
_cell.angle_alpha   90.00
_cell.angle_beta   90.00
_cell.angle_gamma   90.00
#
_symmetry.space_group_name_H-M   'P 1'
#
loop_
_entity.id
_entity.type
_entity.pdbx_description
1 polymer ?
#
loop_
_entity_poly.entity_id
_entity_poly.type
_entity_poly.pdbx_seq_one_letter_code
_entity_poly.pdbx_strand_id
1 'polypeptide(L)'
;MSIEHKKFIVRLIIPTIFVIIVHLSSIIDGTIIDNCKLDNDKNLTEQRYTRLQSIELKYLQAKSEAQKLIDDNREKGLQDDNLINRYDDLLRNYEQYDYMMKNDPEMCDTFIDELENIVQYFIDKVLKPRRQSRWNSKWEKFLGN
;
A
#
# COMPACT_ATOMS: atom_id res chain seq x y z
N MET A 1 10.18 -37.28 -5.69
CA MET A 1 8.82 -36.77 -5.39
C MET A 1 7.83 -37.50 -6.30
N SER A 2 7.00 -38.38 -5.71
CA SER A 2 6.11 -39.31 -6.45
C SER A 2 5.11 -38.57 -7.35
N ILE A 3 4.77 -39.17 -8.49
CA ILE A 3 3.76 -38.64 -9.45
C ILE A 3 2.42 -38.34 -8.74
N GLU A 4 2.10 -39.07 -7.69
CA GLU A 4 0.90 -38.85 -6.89
C GLU A 4 0.93 -37.53 -6.10
N HIS A 5 2.10 -37.12 -5.61
CA HIS A 5 2.27 -35.84 -4.92
C HIS A 5 2.13 -34.65 -5.90
N LYS A 6 2.56 -34.82 -7.15
CA LYS A 6 2.37 -33.79 -8.20
C LYS A 6 0.88 -33.63 -8.56
N LYS A 7 0.12 -34.73 -8.64
CA LYS A 7 -1.33 -34.70 -8.88
C LYS A 7 -2.10 -34.07 -7.71
N PHE A 8 -1.65 -34.31 -6.48
CA PHE A 8 -2.23 -33.71 -5.27
C PHE A 8 -2.03 -32.19 -5.24
N ILE A 9 -0.82 -31.70 -5.51
CA ILE A 9 -0.50 -30.27 -5.58
C ILE A 9 -1.34 -29.56 -6.65
N VAL A 10 -1.43 -30.13 -7.85
CA VAL A 10 -2.21 -29.54 -8.96
C VAL A 10 -3.71 -29.51 -8.63
N ARG A 11 -4.25 -30.54 -7.97
CA ARG A 11 -5.70 -30.64 -7.68
C ARG A 11 -6.17 -29.79 -6.51
N LEU A 12 -5.32 -29.53 -5.51
CA LEU A 12 -5.72 -28.77 -4.32
C LEU A 12 -5.18 -27.35 -4.31
N ILE A 13 -3.92 -27.14 -4.71
CA ILE A 13 -3.27 -25.84 -4.52
C ILE A 13 -3.73 -24.84 -5.59
N ILE A 14 -3.84 -25.25 -6.85
CA ILE A 14 -4.25 -24.35 -7.95
C ILE A 14 -5.68 -23.80 -7.76
N PRO A 15 -6.72 -24.60 -7.47
CA PRO A 15 -8.04 -24.04 -7.24
C PRO A 15 -8.12 -23.19 -5.96
N THR A 16 -7.38 -23.54 -4.91
CA THR A 16 -7.35 -22.72 -3.68
C THR A 16 -6.67 -21.38 -3.92
N ILE A 17 -5.55 -21.35 -4.66
CA ILE A 17 -4.90 -20.11 -5.09
C ILE A 17 -5.81 -19.30 -6.01
N PHE A 18 -6.53 -19.95 -6.94
CA PHE A 18 -7.48 -19.26 -7.81
C PHE A 18 -8.63 -18.63 -7.02
N VAL A 19 -9.17 -19.33 -6.03
CA VAL A 19 -10.20 -18.78 -5.13
C VAL A 19 -9.65 -17.61 -4.30
N ILE A 20 -8.41 -17.70 -3.81
CA ILE A 20 -7.74 -16.60 -3.09
C ILE A 20 -7.51 -15.40 -4.02
N ILE A 21 -7.07 -15.61 -5.26
CA ILE A 21 -6.89 -14.54 -6.25
C ILE A 21 -8.24 -13.92 -6.59
N VAL A 22 -9.29 -14.71 -6.84
CA VAL A 22 -10.63 -14.19 -7.10
C VAL A 22 -11.17 -13.43 -5.90
N HIS A 23 -11.02 -13.94 -4.67
CA HIS A 23 -11.43 -13.23 -3.46
C HIS A 23 -10.61 -11.97 -3.23
N LEU A 24 -9.30 -11.96 -3.49
CA LEU A 24 -8.47 -10.75 -3.40
C LEU A 24 -8.88 -9.73 -4.48
N SER A 25 -9.19 -10.19 -5.70
CA SER A 25 -9.73 -9.36 -6.78
C SER A 25 -11.15 -8.84 -6.49
N SER A 26 -11.93 -9.54 -5.66
CA SER A 26 -13.27 -9.13 -5.21
C SER A 26 -13.25 -8.29 -3.93
N ILE A 27 -12.19 -8.36 -3.11
CA ILE A 27 -11.94 -7.47 -1.96
C ILE A 27 -11.34 -6.13 -2.41
N ILE A 28 -10.74 -6.08 -3.61
CA ILE A 28 -10.67 -4.86 -4.43
C ILE A 28 -12.10 -4.60 -4.96
N ASP A 29 -13.05 -4.53 -4.04
CA ASP A 29 -14.40 -4.11 -4.29
C ASP A 29 -14.30 -2.63 -4.64
N GLY A 30 -14.73 -2.30 -5.86
CA GLY A 30 -14.55 -1.04 -6.59
C GLY A 30 -15.19 0.19 -5.96
N THR A 31 -15.16 0.29 -4.64
CA THR A 31 -15.70 1.38 -3.84
C THR A 31 -15.01 2.72 -4.10
N ILE A 32 -13.79 2.71 -4.66
CA ILE A 32 -13.06 3.91 -5.11
C ILE A 32 -13.47 4.32 -6.55
N ILE A 33 -13.96 3.37 -7.36
CA ILE A 33 -13.81 3.41 -8.83
C ILE A 33 -15.11 3.73 -9.59
N ASP A 34 -16.29 3.64 -8.97
CA ASP A 34 -17.53 3.79 -9.73
C ASP A 34 -17.92 5.23 -10.08
N ASN A 35 -17.33 6.25 -9.43
CA ASN A 35 -17.82 7.64 -9.56
C ASN A 35 -16.94 8.63 -10.34
N CYS A 36 -15.67 8.32 -10.69
CA CYS A 36 -14.92 9.13 -11.69
C CYS A 36 -15.32 8.78 -13.15
N LYS A 37 -16.45 8.08 -13.36
CA LYS A 37 -17.01 7.68 -14.67
C LYS A 37 -17.78 8.79 -15.41
N LEU A 38 -17.66 10.05 -15.00
CA LEU A 38 -18.32 11.18 -15.67
C LEU A 38 -17.63 11.62 -16.98
N ASP A 39 -16.63 10.88 -17.47
CA ASP A 39 -15.98 11.17 -18.74
C ASP A 39 -16.41 10.20 -19.85
N ASN A 40 -16.82 10.78 -20.99
CA ASN A 40 -17.09 10.05 -22.23
C ASN A 40 -15.81 9.44 -22.86
N ASP A 41 -14.64 9.64 -22.25
CA ASP A 41 -13.35 9.12 -22.70
C ASP A 41 -12.89 7.93 -21.83
N LYS A 42 -13.02 6.73 -22.39
CA LYS A 42 -12.60 5.47 -21.75
C LYS A 42 -11.10 5.44 -21.44
N ASN A 43 -10.26 6.06 -22.26
CA ASN A 43 -8.81 6.03 -22.06
C ASN A 43 -8.40 6.86 -20.83
N LEU A 44 -9.04 8.01 -20.61
CA LEU A 44 -8.79 8.84 -19.44
C LEU A 44 -9.18 8.13 -18.14
N THR A 45 -10.31 7.40 -18.18
CA THR A 45 -10.79 6.59 -17.06
C THR A 45 -9.83 5.44 -16.71
N GLU A 46 -9.35 4.70 -17.70
CA GLU A 46 -8.37 3.60 -17.49
C GLU A 46 -7.01 4.09 -16.97
N GLN A 47 -6.56 5.26 -17.43
CA GLN A 47 -5.34 5.89 -16.93
C GLN A 47 -5.46 6.28 -15.46
N ARG A 48 -6.55 6.95 -15.08
CA ARG A 48 -6.83 7.30 -13.66
C ARG A 48 -6.88 6.06 -12.78
N TYR A 49 -7.55 5.00 -13.24
CA TYR A 49 -7.62 3.72 -12.55
C TYR A 49 -6.23 3.12 -12.28
N THR A 50 -5.40 3.06 -13.33
CA THR A 50 -4.04 2.50 -13.22
C THR A 50 -3.17 3.31 -12.26
N ARG A 51 -3.31 4.65 -12.26
CA ARG A 51 -2.61 5.53 -11.30
C ARG A 51 -3.06 5.26 -9.87
N LEU A 52 -4.36 5.24 -9.62
CA LEU A 52 -4.94 4.97 -8.31
C LEU A 52 -4.51 3.61 -7.75
N GLN A 53 -4.53 2.55 -8.57
CA GLN A 53 -4.03 1.24 -8.16
C GLN A 53 -2.55 1.26 -7.77
N SER A 54 -1.72 1.98 -8.52
CA SER A 54 -0.30 2.13 -8.22
C SER A 54 -0.08 2.87 -6.89
N ILE A 55 -0.87 3.93 -6.65
CA ILE A 55 -0.85 4.71 -5.41
C ILE A 55 -1.30 3.84 -4.23
N GLU A 56 -2.39 3.09 -4.37
CA GLU A 56 -2.92 2.19 -3.34
C GLU A 56 -1.89 1.12 -2.96
N LEU A 57 -1.23 0.49 -3.93
CA LEU A 57 -0.18 -0.48 -3.68
C LEU A 57 0.98 0.13 -2.87
N LYS A 58 1.44 1.33 -3.24
CA LYS A 58 2.48 2.05 -2.49
C LYS A 58 2.03 2.40 -1.07
N TYR A 59 0.78 2.85 -0.92
CA TYR A 59 0.18 3.18 0.37
C TYR A 59 0.12 1.96 1.29
N LEU A 60 -0.40 0.82 0.81
CA LEU A 60 -0.50 -0.42 1.60
C LEU A 60 0.87 -0.93 2.04
N GLN A 61 1.88 -0.85 1.17
CA GLN A 61 3.26 -1.17 1.52
C GLN A 61 3.81 -0.24 2.60
N ALA A 62 3.62 1.07 2.44
CA ALA A 62 4.06 2.08 3.40
C ALA A 62 3.38 1.91 4.76
N LYS A 63 2.07 1.63 4.77
CA LYS A 63 1.27 1.37 5.96
C LYS A 63 1.80 0.16 6.72
N SER A 64 1.97 -0.97 6.03
CA SER A 64 2.49 -2.21 6.61
C SER A 64 3.87 -2.02 7.23
N GLU A 65 4.76 -1.30 6.55
CA GLU A 65 6.11 -1.04 7.06
C GLU A 65 6.11 -0.09 8.27
N ALA A 66 5.35 0.99 8.21
CA ALA A 66 5.23 1.93 9.33
C ALA A 66 4.71 1.20 10.59
N GLN A 67 3.66 0.39 10.43
CA GLN A 67 3.10 -0.41 11.50
C GLN A 67 4.16 -1.36 12.10
N LYS A 68 4.91 -2.06 11.25
CA LYS A 68 6.01 -2.92 11.70
C LYS A 68 7.08 -2.16 12.48
N LEU A 69 7.46 -0.95 12.05
CA LEU A 69 8.43 -0.12 12.76
C LEU A 69 7.89 0.36 14.11
N ILE A 70 6.61 0.72 14.19
CA ILE A 70 5.94 1.10 15.43
C ILE A 70 5.92 -0.08 16.40
N ASP A 71 5.54 -1.28 15.93
CA ASP A 71 5.53 -2.50 16.73
C ASP A 71 6.93 -2.89 17.19
N ASP A 72 7.93 -2.84 16.31
CA ASP A 72 9.35 -3.08 16.63
C ASP A 72 9.88 -2.11 17.70
N ASN A 73 9.42 -0.85 17.69
CA ASN A 73 9.78 0.14 18.70
C ASN A 73 9.08 -0.14 20.02
N ARG A 74 7.78 -0.47 19.98
CA ARG A 74 6.99 -0.83 21.16
C ARG A 74 7.57 -2.04 21.89
N GLU A 75 7.98 -3.08 21.17
CA GLU A 75 8.65 -4.27 21.74
C GLU A 75 9.96 -3.94 22.47
N LYS A 76 10.65 -2.86 22.04
CA LYS A 76 11.89 -2.37 22.67
C LYS A 76 11.62 -1.34 23.77
N GLY A 77 10.36 -1.02 24.06
CA GLY A 77 10.00 0.05 24.99
C GLY A 77 10.36 1.45 24.47
N LEU A 78 10.53 1.62 23.16
CA LEU A 78 10.81 2.91 22.52
C LEU A 78 9.50 3.50 21.98
N GLN A 79 9.35 4.81 22.12
CA GLN A 79 8.23 5.57 21.58
C GLN A 79 8.76 6.54 20.51
N ASP A 80 8.26 6.42 19.27
CA ASP A 80 8.56 7.32 18.14
C ASP A 80 7.28 8.06 17.76
N ASP A 81 6.93 9.07 18.56
CA ASP A 81 5.70 9.87 18.38
C ASP A 81 5.65 10.54 17.01
N ASN A 82 6.80 10.91 16.44
CA ASN A 82 6.86 11.48 15.10
C ASN A 82 6.44 10.45 14.05
N LEU A 83 6.91 9.20 14.13
CA LEU A 83 6.46 8.14 13.23
C LEU A 83 4.97 7.86 13.37
N ILE A 84 4.46 7.79 14.61
CA ILE A 84 3.04 7.54 14.90
C ILE A 84 2.18 8.67 14.32
N ASN A 85 2.49 9.93 14.63
CA ASN A 85 1.73 11.07 14.14
C ASN A 85 1.74 11.14 12.60
N ARG A 86 2.89 10.89 11.96
CA ARG A 86 2.98 10.87 10.49
C ARG A 86 2.23 9.69 9.87
N TYR A 87 2.17 8.57 10.57
CA TYR A 87 1.41 7.41 10.14
C TYR A 87 -0.08 7.70 10.20
N ASP A 88 -0.56 8.31 11.29
CA ASP A 88 -1.97 8.72 11.42
C ASP A 88 -2.34 9.78 10.38
N ASP A 89 -1.45 10.74 10.09
CA ASP A 89 -1.62 11.70 9.00
C ASP A 89 -1.79 11.00 7.64
N LEU A 90 -0.97 9.98 7.35
CA LEU A 90 -1.07 9.22 6.11
C LEU A 90 -2.44 8.53 5.99
N LEU A 91 -2.91 7.86 7.05
CA LEU A 91 -4.20 7.17 7.07
C LEU A 91 -5.35 8.15 6.81
N ARG A 92 -5.38 9.25 7.57
CA ARG A 92 -6.42 10.28 7.46
C ARG A 92 -6.44 10.94 6.09
N ASN A 93 -5.27 11.31 5.55
CA ASN A 93 -5.19 11.92 4.24
C ASN A 93 -5.68 10.95 3.16
N TYR A 94 -5.27 9.68 3.22
CA TYR A 94 -5.71 8.68 2.25
C TYR A 94 -7.24 8.54 2.22
N GLU A 95 -7.88 8.43 3.40
CA GLU A 95 -9.34 8.37 3.54
C GLU A 95 -10.03 9.66 3.06
N GLN A 96 -9.44 10.83 3.38
CA GLN A 96 -9.98 12.13 2.97
C GLN A 96 -9.96 12.30 1.45
N TYR A 97 -8.86 11.95 0.78
CA TYR A 97 -8.77 12.05 -0.67
C TYR A 97 -9.66 11.03 -1.37
N ASP A 98 -9.79 9.81 -0.82
CA ASP A 98 -10.77 8.82 -1.30
C ASP A 98 -12.20 9.39 -1.23
N TYR A 99 -12.55 10.06 -0.13
CA TYR A 99 -13.84 10.74 -0.01
C TYR A 99 -13.98 11.91 -1.00
N MET A 100 -12.97 12.75 -1.17
CA MET A 100 -13.01 13.90 -2.08
C MET A 100 -13.21 13.47 -3.53
N MET A 101 -12.48 12.45 -3.99
CA MET A 101 -12.63 11.89 -5.34
C MET A 101 -14.03 11.34 -5.61
N LYS A 102 -14.73 10.84 -4.59
CA LYS A 102 -16.12 10.35 -4.72
C LYS A 102 -17.17 11.46 -4.82
N ASN A 103 -16.90 12.63 -4.22
CA ASN A 103 -17.87 13.72 -4.12
C ASN A 103 -17.62 14.85 -5.12
N ASP A 104 -16.38 15.00 -5.60
CA ASP A 104 -16.00 15.99 -6.59
C ASP A 104 -15.15 15.33 -7.70
N PRO A 105 -15.80 14.67 -8.66
CA PRO A 105 -15.13 13.96 -9.75
C PRO A 105 -14.47 14.90 -10.76
N GLU A 106 -14.84 16.18 -10.82
CA GLU A 106 -14.21 17.17 -11.70
C GLU A 106 -12.77 17.46 -11.27
N MET A 107 -12.50 17.37 -9.97
CA MET A 107 -11.18 17.56 -9.37
C MET A 107 -10.41 16.24 -9.19
N CYS A 108 -10.92 15.10 -9.73
CA CYS A 108 -10.37 13.75 -9.53
C CYS A 108 -8.86 13.69 -9.87
N ASP A 109 -8.40 14.30 -10.97
CA ASP A 109 -6.98 14.32 -11.32
C ASP A 109 -6.11 15.09 -10.32
N THR A 110 -6.61 16.22 -9.81
CA THR A 110 -5.89 17.01 -8.79
C THR A 110 -5.76 16.21 -7.50
N PHE A 111 -6.83 15.54 -7.07
CA PHE A 111 -6.81 14.71 -5.88
C PHE A 111 -5.91 13.47 -6.03
N ILE A 112 -5.86 12.87 -7.22
CA ILE A 112 -4.93 11.77 -7.52
C ILE A 112 -3.47 12.26 -7.36
N ASP A 113 -3.14 13.42 -7.90
CA ASP A 113 -1.79 14.01 -7.81
C ASP A 113 -1.41 14.33 -6.36
N GLU A 114 -2.34 14.92 -5.59
CA GLU A 114 -2.12 15.23 -4.17
C GLU A 114 -1.95 13.95 -3.34
N LEU A 115 -2.78 12.93 -3.57
CA LEU A 115 -2.67 11.64 -2.90
C LEU A 115 -1.33 10.95 -3.23
N GLU A 116 -0.92 10.95 -4.50
CA GLU A 116 0.37 10.40 -4.93
C GLU A 116 1.53 11.09 -4.20
N ASN A 117 1.50 12.43 -4.12
CA ASN A 117 2.51 13.23 -3.44
C ASN A 117 2.60 12.92 -1.94
N ILE A 118 1.46 12.75 -1.26
CA ILE A 118 1.41 12.44 0.17
C ILE A 118 2.00 11.06 0.45
N VAL A 119 1.61 10.04 -0.33
CA VAL A 119 2.14 8.69 -0.20
C VAL A 119 3.65 8.68 -0.48
N GLN A 120 4.08 9.35 -1.54
CA GLN A 120 5.49 9.43 -1.93
C GLN A 120 6.33 10.17 -0.86
N TYR A 121 5.82 11.28 -0.32
CA TYR A 121 6.46 12.00 0.78
C TYR A 121 6.65 11.11 2.00
N PHE A 122 5.61 10.38 2.41
CA PHE A 122 5.70 9.47 3.56
C PHE A 122 6.77 8.40 3.35
N ILE A 123 6.80 7.78 2.16
CA ILE A 123 7.83 6.78 1.82
C ILE A 123 9.24 7.41 1.88
N ASP A 124 9.44 8.55 1.22
CA ASP A 124 10.77 9.10 1.01
C ASP A 124 11.33 9.82 2.24
N LYS A 125 10.48 10.49 3.00
CA LYS A 125 10.87 11.36 4.11
C LYS A 125 10.64 10.73 5.47
N VAL A 126 9.70 9.78 5.59
CA VAL A 126 9.42 9.11 6.87
C VAL A 126 10.05 7.72 6.91
N LEU A 127 9.79 6.86 5.91
CA LEU A 127 10.23 5.46 5.95
C LEU A 127 11.69 5.25 5.53
N LYS A 128 12.11 5.78 4.37
CA LYS A 128 13.46 5.55 3.83
C LYS A 128 14.61 5.88 4.81
N PRO A 129 14.60 7.01 5.54
CA PRO A 129 15.66 7.31 6.51
C PRO A 129 15.77 6.25 7.62
N ARG A 130 14.63 5.69 8.04
CA ARG A 130 14.56 4.64 9.07
C ARG A 130 15.05 3.28 8.54
N ARG A 131 14.81 2.98 7.27
CA ARG A 131 15.39 1.79 6.59
C ARG A 131 16.92 1.86 6.57
N GLN A 132 17.49 3.00 6.19
CA GLN A 132 18.94 3.19 6.08
C GLN A 132 19.65 3.07 7.42
N SER A 133 19.07 3.65 8.48
CA SER A 133 19.58 3.48 9.85
C SER A 133 19.62 2.00 10.28
N ARG A 134 18.58 1.22 9.93
CA ARG A 134 18.51 -0.21 10.26
C ARG A 134 19.59 -1.03 9.53
N TRP A 135 19.90 -0.71 8.28
CA TRP A 135 20.95 -1.37 7.50
C TRP A 135 22.35 -1.01 8.00
N ASN A 136 22.60 0.27 8.32
CA ASN A 136 23.88 0.70 8.86
C ASN A 136 24.17 0.04 10.22
N SER A 137 23.19 -0.03 11.11
CA SER A 137 23.34 -0.72 12.41
C SER A 137 23.60 -2.23 12.27
N LYS A 138 23.13 -2.86 11.18
CA LYS A 138 23.36 -4.28 10.92
C LYS A 138 24.81 -4.51 10.48
N TRP A 139 25.34 -3.69 9.57
CA TRP A 139 26.73 -3.81 9.10
C TRP A 139 27.75 -3.40 10.16
N GLU A 140 27.47 -2.40 11.00
CA GLU A 140 28.33 -2.04 12.14
C GLU A 140 28.50 -3.20 13.13
N LYS A 141 27.45 -4.03 13.34
CA LYS A 141 27.56 -5.26 14.15
C LYS A 141 28.37 -6.38 13.50
N PHE A 142 28.52 -6.39 12.17
CA PHE A 142 29.32 -7.38 11.46
C PHE A 142 30.78 -6.94 11.28
N LEU A 143 31.05 -5.64 11.27
CA LEU A 143 32.38 -5.06 11.03
C LEU A 143 33.06 -4.55 12.32
N GLY A 144 32.35 -4.54 13.44
CA GLY A 144 32.86 -4.14 14.76
C GLY A 144 33.00 -5.33 15.72
N ASN A 145 34.04 -6.14 15.51
CA ASN A 145 34.81 -6.85 16.55
C ASN A 145 36.18 -7.25 15.97
#